data_AF-A0A8I0JIC1-F1
#
_entry.id   AF-A0A8I0JIC1-F1
#
_cell.length_a   1.000
_cell.length_b   1.000
_cell.length_c   1.000
_cell.angle_alpha   90.00
_cell.angle_beta   90.00
_cell.angle_gamma   90.00
#
_symmetry.space_group_name_H-M   'P 1'
#
loop_
_entity.id
_entity.type
_entity.pdbx_description
1 polymer ?
#
loop_
_entity_poly.entity_id
_entity_poly.type
_entity_poly.pdbx_seq_one_letter_code
_entity_poly.pdbx_strand_id
1 'polypeptide(L)'
;TDATRVASYNPWVSLSWMVTGKTIGGLQLYPRANCLDRETALRMWTEKVQWFSNEEDKKGRIETGQFADLIVPNKDYFACAEDEISFLTSELTVVGGKVVYAAGDFASHDENPVPPAMPDWSPVRSFGGYAAWGEPDGAGKNSLRRTAITACGCASNCGLHGHDHAGAWTSKLPIADLKGFFGALGCSCWAV
;
A
#
# COMPACT_ATOMS: atom_id res chain seq x y z
N THR A 1 -11.92 -1.10 -16.68
CA THR A 1 -10.69 -1.79 -17.10
C THR A 1 -10.09 -2.43 -15.86
N ASP A 2 -9.37 -3.55 -15.99
CA ASP A 2 -8.69 -4.28 -14.90
C ASP A 2 -7.49 -3.51 -14.30
N ALA A 3 -7.23 -2.30 -14.80
CA ALA A 3 -6.02 -1.53 -14.56
C ALA A 3 -5.67 -1.43 -13.07
N THR A 4 -6.67 -1.43 -12.20
CA THR A 4 -6.47 -1.12 -10.79
C THR A 4 -6.69 -2.26 -9.82
N ARG A 5 -7.00 -3.42 -10.38
CA ARG A 5 -6.72 -4.69 -9.71
C ARG A 5 -5.25 -5.07 -9.82
N VAL A 6 -4.59 -4.70 -10.93
CA VAL A 6 -3.19 -5.05 -11.18
C VAL A 6 -2.22 -3.95 -10.74
N ALA A 7 -2.56 -2.67 -10.97
CA ALA A 7 -1.73 -1.54 -10.57
C ALA A 7 -2.38 -0.74 -9.44
N SER A 8 -1.60 -0.38 -8.42
CA SER A 8 -2.09 0.45 -7.32
C SER A 8 -2.37 1.89 -7.81
N TYR A 9 -3.47 2.49 -7.37
CA TYR A 9 -3.70 3.94 -7.50
C TYR A 9 -2.87 4.77 -6.51
N ASN A 10 -2.15 4.13 -5.58
CA ASN A 10 -1.40 4.83 -4.54
C ASN A 10 -0.22 5.60 -5.19
N PRO A 11 -0.23 6.95 -5.14
CA PRO A 11 0.80 7.77 -5.78
C PRO A 11 2.20 7.47 -5.23
N TRP A 12 2.30 7.09 -3.96
CA TRP A 12 3.56 6.82 -3.29
C TRP A 12 4.25 5.55 -3.80
N VAL A 13 3.48 4.55 -4.22
CA VAL A 13 4.03 3.33 -4.86
C VAL A 13 4.63 3.69 -6.21
N SER A 14 3.94 4.52 -7.00
CA SER A 14 4.43 4.98 -8.30
C SER A 14 5.65 5.89 -8.17
N LEU A 15 5.64 6.83 -7.23
CA LEU A 15 6.80 7.69 -6.93
C LEU A 15 8.01 6.86 -6.47
N SER A 16 7.81 5.89 -5.58
CA SER A 16 8.87 4.97 -5.15
C SER A 16 9.45 4.21 -6.34
N TRP A 17 8.61 3.68 -7.25
CA TRP A 17 9.09 2.97 -8.43
C TRP A 17 9.89 3.87 -9.38
N MET A 18 9.42 5.11 -9.63
CA MET A 18 10.15 6.07 -10.49
C MET A 18 11.51 6.45 -9.92
N VAL A 19 11.62 6.60 -8.59
CA VAL A 19 12.85 7.00 -7.90
C VAL A 19 13.83 5.83 -7.74
N THR A 20 13.32 4.63 -7.45
CA THR A 20 14.16 3.50 -7.09
C THR A 20 14.39 2.50 -8.23
N GLY A 21 13.46 2.41 -9.17
CA GLY A 21 13.43 1.36 -10.20
C GLY A 21 13.19 -0.04 -9.64
N LYS A 22 12.72 -0.17 -8.39
CA LYS A 22 12.48 -1.46 -7.71
C LYS A 22 11.01 -1.86 -7.76
N THR A 23 10.74 -3.17 -7.82
CA THR A 23 9.39 -3.70 -7.60
C THR A 23 8.95 -3.47 -6.15
N ILE A 24 7.65 -3.64 -5.88
CA ILE A 24 7.11 -3.63 -4.50
C ILE A 24 7.81 -4.68 -3.61
N GLY A 25 8.28 -5.80 -4.20
CA GLY A 25 9.06 -6.83 -3.51
C GLY A 25 10.55 -6.49 -3.35
N GLY A 26 11.00 -5.29 -3.72
CA GLY A 26 12.38 -4.83 -3.59
C GLY A 26 13.33 -5.28 -4.70
N LEU A 27 12.85 -6.02 -5.71
CA LEU A 27 13.69 -6.45 -6.84
C LEU A 27 14.05 -5.24 -7.72
N GLN A 28 15.34 -5.00 -7.92
CA GLN A 28 15.82 -3.97 -8.84
C GLN A 28 15.51 -4.36 -10.30
N LEU A 29 14.73 -3.54 -11.01
CA LEU A 29 14.44 -3.73 -12.44
C LEU A 29 15.30 -2.85 -13.35
N TYR A 30 15.55 -1.60 -12.93
CA TYR A 30 16.27 -0.63 -13.74
C TYR A 30 17.61 -0.22 -13.12
N PRO A 31 18.65 0.09 -13.91
CA PRO A 31 19.86 0.72 -13.38
C PRO A 31 19.53 2.13 -12.87
N ARG A 32 20.30 2.61 -11.89
CA ARG A 32 20.06 3.94 -11.26
C ARG A 32 20.08 5.09 -12.26
N ALA A 33 20.88 4.99 -13.33
CA ALA A 33 20.95 5.98 -14.40
C ALA A 33 19.62 6.17 -15.16
N ASN A 34 18.70 5.19 -15.08
CA ASN A 34 17.39 5.25 -15.71
C ASN A 34 16.27 5.59 -14.70
N CYS A 35 16.62 5.88 -13.45
CA CYS A 35 15.67 6.30 -12.41
C CYS A 35 15.63 7.83 -12.35
N LEU A 36 14.49 8.37 -11.92
CA LEU A 36 14.30 9.80 -11.76
C LEU A 36 14.77 10.25 -10.38
N ASP A 37 15.22 11.50 -10.25
CA ASP A 37 15.31 12.14 -8.95
C ASP A 37 13.90 12.44 -8.40
N ARG A 38 13.83 12.70 -7.08
CA ARG A 38 12.55 12.86 -6.37
C ARG A 38 11.73 14.04 -6.87
N GLU A 39 12.37 15.15 -7.21
CA GLU A 39 11.70 16.35 -7.68
C GLU A 39 11.12 16.12 -9.08
N THR A 40 11.91 15.57 -9.99
CA THR A 40 11.44 15.21 -11.33
C THR A 40 10.28 14.23 -11.26
N ALA A 41 10.36 13.19 -10.42
CA ALA A 41 9.27 12.23 -10.23
C ALA A 41 7.99 12.90 -9.69
N LEU A 42 8.11 13.81 -8.71
CA LEU A 42 6.98 14.54 -8.16
C LEU A 42 6.33 15.45 -9.21
N ARG A 43 7.12 16.23 -9.93
CA ARG A 43 6.63 17.10 -11.02
C ARG A 43 5.95 16.29 -12.12
N MET A 44 6.46 15.11 -12.46
CA MET A 44 5.80 14.22 -13.40
C MET A 44 4.43 13.76 -12.91
N TRP A 45 4.27 13.53 -11.60
CA TRP A 45 3.01 13.08 -11.01
C TRP A 45 2.00 14.22 -10.74
N THR A 46 2.44 15.48 -10.74
CA THR A 46 1.60 16.65 -10.46
C THR A 46 1.55 17.64 -11.63
N GLU A 47 2.63 18.37 -11.85
CA GLU A 47 2.72 19.48 -12.80
C GLU A 47 2.69 19.02 -14.27
N LYS A 48 3.22 17.85 -14.63
CA LYS A 48 3.33 17.47 -16.05
C LYS A 48 2.14 16.66 -16.57
N VAL A 49 1.13 16.40 -15.72
CA VAL A 49 -0.07 15.62 -16.09
C VAL A 49 -1.34 16.47 -16.26
N GLN A 50 -1.31 17.76 -15.94
CA GLN A 50 -2.46 18.69 -16.06
C GLN A 50 -3.10 18.71 -17.46
N TRP A 51 -2.28 18.57 -18.52
CA TRP A 51 -2.76 18.54 -19.90
C TRP A 51 -3.73 17.39 -20.19
N PHE A 52 -3.59 16.27 -19.47
CA PHE A 52 -4.46 15.11 -19.64
C PHE A 52 -5.91 15.41 -19.24
N SER A 53 -6.11 16.41 -18.38
CA SER A 53 -7.43 16.87 -17.93
C SER A 53 -7.89 18.20 -18.53
N ASN A 54 -7.13 18.81 -19.45
CA ASN A 54 -7.35 20.20 -19.92
C ASN A 54 -7.41 21.22 -18.75
N GLU A 55 -6.56 21.01 -17.74
CA GLU A 55 -6.48 21.84 -16.52
C GLU A 55 -5.10 22.46 -16.36
N GLU A 56 -4.45 22.74 -17.49
CA GLU A 56 -3.22 23.51 -17.52
C GLU A 56 -3.38 24.84 -16.78
N ASP A 57 -2.37 25.18 -15.98
CA ASP A 57 -2.29 26.38 -15.16
C ASP A 57 -3.40 26.53 -14.10
N LYS A 58 -4.21 25.49 -13.88
CA LYS A 58 -5.23 25.47 -12.83
C LYS A 58 -4.85 24.64 -11.61
N LYS A 59 -3.99 23.63 -11.76
CA LYS A 59 -3.58 22.72 -10.68
C LYS A 59 -2.20 22.10 -10.91
N GLY A 60 -1.70 21.42 -9.89
CA GLY A 60 -0.45 20.64 -9.95
C GLY A 60 0.77 21.35 -9.37
N ARG A 61 0.66 22.63 -9.00
CA ARG A 61 1.66 23.40 -8.26
C ARG A 61 1.03 24.15 -7.09
N ILE A 62 1.84 24.43 -6.07
CA ILE A 62 1.47 25.40 -5.02
C ILE A 62 1.85 26.78 -5.54
N GLU A 63 0.91 27.44 -6.20
CA GLU A 63 1.14 28.72 -6.88
C GLU A 63 -0.14 29.56 -6.92
N THR A 64 0.00 30.88 -6.82
CA THR A 64 -1.12 31.82 -6.92
C THR A 64 -1.87 31.64 -8.24
N GLY A 65 -3.20 31.56 -8.16
CA GLY A 65 -4.08 31.38 -9.32
C GLY A 65 -4.47 29.93 -9.59
N GLN A 66 -3.79 28.96 -8.98
CA GLN A 66 -4.19 27.55 -9.01
C GLN A 66 -5.20 27.22 -7.89
N PHE A 67 -5.87 26.08 -8.02
CA PHE A 67 -6.74 25.56 -6.98
C PHE A 67 -5.97 25.33 -5.68
N ALA A 68 -6.65 25.56 -4.56
CA ALA A 68 -6.14 25.25 -3.22
C ALA A 68 -6.26 23.75 -2.93
N ASP A 69 -5.59 22.94 -3.77
CA ASP A 69 -5.49 21.49 -3.68
C ASP A 69 -4.09 21.15 -3.14
N LEU A 70 -4.01 20.61 -1.94
CA LEU A 70 -2.73 20.23 -1.33
C LEU A 70 -2.86 19.01 -0.43
N ILE A 71 -1.71 18.40 -0.17
CA ILE A 71 -1.56 17.35 0.83
C ILE A 71 -0.42 17.71 1.79
N VAL A 72 -0.53 17.23 3.03
CA VAL A 72 0.57 17.20 3.99
C VAL A 72 0.93 15.74 4.22
N PRO A 73 2.07 15.24 3.70
CA PRO A 73 2.51 13.88 3.96
C PRO A 73 2.96 13.70 5.41
N ASN A 74 2.85 12.48 5.94
CA ASN A 74 3.28 12.14 7.30
C ASN A 74 4.81 12.13 7.50
N LYS A 75 5.59 12.14 6.42
CA LYS A 75 7.05 12.33 6.46
C LYS A 75 7.51 13.22 5.31
N ASP A 76 8.70 13.78 5.46
CA ASP A 76 9.35 14.53 4.39
C ASP A 76 9.75 13.60 3.23
N TYR A 77 9.02 13.70 2.12
CA TYR A 77 9.28 12.97 0.89
C TYR A 77 10.66 13.27 0.29
N PHE A 78 11.29 14.41 0.57
CA PHE A 78 12.62 14.71 0.02
C PHE A 78 13.76 14.13 0.87
N ALA A 79 13.50 13.81 2.15
CA ALA A 79 14.52 13.37 3.09
C ALA A 79 14.37 11.93 3.60
N CYS A 80 13.17 11.33 3.53
CA CYS A 80 12.93 9.97 4.01
C CYS A 80 13.74 8.92 3.23
N ALA A 81 13.95 7.73 3.79
CA ALA A 81 14.64 6.66 3.07
C ALA A 81 13.81 6.19 1.86
N GLU A 82 14.49 5.70 0.81
CA GLU A 82 13.83 5.34 -0.46
C GLU A 82 12.81 4.21 -0.33
N ASP A 83 13.06 3.27 0.58
CA ASP A 83 12.17 2.17 0.93
C ASP A 83 10.95 2.62 1.73
N GLU A 84 11.00 3.78 2.38
CA GLU A 84 9.88 4.36 3.11
C GLU A 84 8.90 5.11 2.20
N ILE A 85 9.31 5.53 1.00
CA ILE A 85 8.48 6.35 0.10
C ILE A 85 7.12 5.69 -0.12
N SER A 86 7.09 4.39 -0.40
CA SER A 86 5.85 3.65 -0.71
C SER A 86 4.87 3.55 0.46
N PHE A 87 5.33 3.83 1.68
CA PHE A 87 4.55 3.77 2.92
C PHE A 87 4.10 5.15 3.42
N LEU A 88 4.42 6.23 2.69
CA LEU A 88 3.92 7.55 3.02
C LEU A 88 2.39 7.58 2.99
N THR A 89 1.82 8.38 3.89
CA THR A 89 0.39 8.65 4.00
C THR A 89 0.17 10.15 4.03
N SER A 90 -1.06 10.58 3.74
CA SER A 90 -1.47 11.97 3.95
C SER A 90 -1.95 12.13 5.40
N GLU A 91 -1.54 13.20 6.09
CA GLU A 91 -2.13 13.63 7.37
C GLU A 91 -3.17 14.71 7.19
N LEU A 92 -3.11 15.46 6.08
CA LEU A 92 -4.09 16.47 5.72
C LEU A 92 -4.26 16.48 4.21
N THR A 93 -5.51 16.41 3.74
CA THR A 93 -5.84 16.59 2.33
C THR A 93 -6.84 17.73 2.20
N VAL A 94 -6.50 18.72 1.38
CA VAL A 94 -7.34 19.88 1.08
C VAL A 94 -7.68 19.85 -0.40
N VAL A 95 -8.96 20.03 -0.74
CA VAL A 95 -9.46 20.12 -2.12
C VAL A 95 -10.32 21.37 -2.25
N GLY A 96 -9.98 22.25 -3.18
CA GLY A 96 -10.65 23.52 -3.41
C GLY A 96 -10.70 24.41 -2.17
N GLY A 97 -9.68 24.33 -1.30
CA GLY A 97 -9.61 25.07 -0.03
C GLY A 97 -10.44 24.47 1.11
N LYS A 98 -11.03 23.29 0.93
CA LYS A 98 -11.77 22.57 1.99
C LYS A 98 -10.99 21.37 2.46
N VAL A 99 -10.91 21.16 3.78
CA VAL A 99 -10.35 19.94 4.35
C VAL A 99 -11.31 18.79 4.04
N VAL A 100 -10.83 17.76 3.35
CA VAL A 100 -11.61 16.56 2.99
C VAL A 100 -11.14 15.30 3.70
N TYR A 101 -9.98 15.37 4.34
CA TYR A 101 -9.41 14.32 5.17
C TYR A 101 -8.39 14.93 6.11
N ALA A 102 -8.41 14.52 7.37
CA ALA A 102 -7.37 14.86 8.33
C ALA A 102 -7.12 13.72 9.31
N ALA A 103 -5.87 13.57 9.73
CA ALA A 103 -5.41 12.55 10.67
C ALA A 103 -4.24 13.10 11.50
N GLY A 104 -3.78 12.33 12.49
CA GLY A 104 -2.67 12.72 13.36
C GLY A 104 -2.94 14.07 14.04
N ASP A 105 -1.99 14.99 13.94
CA ASP A 105 -2.09 16.32 14.55
C ASP A 105 -3.19 17.19 13.92
N PHE A 106 -3.66 16.86 12.71
CA PHE A 106 -4.74 17.57 12.03
C PHE A 106 -6.13 16.99 12.29
N ALA A 107 -6.26 15.91 13.07
CA ALA A 107 -7.51 15.17 13.23
C ALA A 107 -8.71 16.04 13.66
N SER A 108 -8.48 17.13 14.41
CA SER A 108 -9.54 18.07 14.81
C SER A 108 -10.16 18.85 13.64
N HIS A 109 -9.53 18.82 12.47
CA HIS A 109 -10.01 19.47 11.24
C HIS A 109 -10.79 18.53 10.32
N ASP A 110 -10.93 17.24 10.67
CA ASP A 110 -11.76 16.32 9.90
C ASP A 110 -13.25 16.54 10.23
N GLU A 111 -13.92 17.32 9.39
CA GLU A 111 -15.36 17.58 9.49
C GLU A 111 -16.23 16.51 8.82
N ASN A 112 -15.64 15.53 8.14
CA ASN A 112 -16.37 14.52 7.35
C ASN A 112 -15.75 13.12 7.48
N PRO A 113 -15.98 12.43 8.62
CA PRO A 113 -15.40 11.13 8.87
C PRO A 113 -15.87 10.12 7.82
N VAL A 114 -14.92 9.33 7.30
CA VAL A 114 -15.21 8.29 6.31
C VAL A 114 -16.20 7.26 6.91
N PRO A 115 -17.31 6.95 6.23
CA PRO A 115 -18.24 5.96 6.72
C PRO A 115 -17.57 4.58 6.84
N PRO A 116 -17.99 3.74 7.80
CA PRO A 116 -17.40 2.43 7.99
C PRO A 116 -17.53 1.58 6.72
N ALA A 117 -16.53 0.74 6.47
CA ALA A 117 -16.53 -0.14 5.31
C ALA A 117 -17.74 -1.09 5.34
N MET A 118 -18.47 -1.12 4.22
CA MET A 118 -19.60 -2.01 3.99
C MET A 118 -19.17 -3.27 3.22
N PRO A 119 -19.88 -4.40 3.37
CA PRO A 119 -20.99 -4.64 4.32
C PRO A 119 -20.50 -4.81 5.76
N ASP A 120 -21.43 -4.83 6.71
CA ASP A 120 -21.13 -4.85 8.14
C ASP A 120 -20.20 -6.00 8.60
N TRP A 121 -20.27 -7.15 7.91
CA TRP A 121 -19.44 -8.33 8.18
C TRP A 121 -18.06 -8.27 7.51
N SER A 122 -17.77 -7.24 6.72
CA SER A 122 -16.55 -7.15 5.92
C SER A 122 -15.31 -7.21 6.82
N PRO A 123 -14.31 -8.07 6.52
CA PRO A 123 -13.06 -8.09 7.25
C PRO A 123 -12.34 -6.74 7.22
N VAL A 124 -12.53 -5.95 6.16
CA VAL A 124 -11.99 -4.58 6.06
C VAL A 124 -12.49 -3.68 7.20
N ARG A 125 -13.70 -3.92 7.69
CA ARG A 125 -14.28 -3.18 8.81
C ARG A 125 -13.59 -3.46 10.13
N SER A 126 -13.16 -4.71 10.35
CA SER A 126 -12.53 -5.16 11.61
C SER A 126 -11.00 -5.07 11.58
N PHE A 127 -10.39 -5.35 10.42
CA PHE A 127 -8.95 -5.54 10.24
C PHE A 127 -8.30 -4.43 9.41
N GLY A 128 -9.10 -3.51 8.88
CA GLY A 128 -8.64 -2.53 7.90
C GLY A 128 -8.52 -3.12 6.49
N GLY A 129 -8.55 -2.25 5.49
CA GLY A 129 -8.41 -2.64 4.08
C GLY A 129 -6.96 -2.77 3.65
N TYR A 130 -6.75 -3.00 2.35
CA TYR A 130 -5.42 -2.85 1.74
C TYR A 130 -4.81 -1.47 2.08
N ALA A 131 -5.65 -0.44 2.25
CA ALA A 131 -5.25 0.92 2.60
C ALA A 131 -4.92 1.16 4.09
N ALA A 132 -4.95 0.14 4.96
CA ALA A 132 -4.47 0.25 6.35
C ALA A 132 -2.93 0.28 6.42
N TRP A 133 -2.31 1.04 5.52
CA TRP A 133 -0.89 1.34 5.50
C TRP A 133 -0.60 2.30 6.65
N GLY A 134 0.15 1.82 7.63
CA GLY A 134 0.92 2.66 8.54
C GLY A 134 2.38 2.26 8.42
N GLU A 135 3.27 2.98 9.13
CA GLU A 135 4.69 2.65 9.33
C GLU A 135 5.01 1.16 9.23
N PRO A 136 6.16 0.68 8.73
CA PRO A 136 6.51 -0.75 8.71
C PRO A 136 6.27 -1.47 10.05
N ASP A 137 6.53 -0.80 11.16
CA ASP A 137 6.23 -1.30 12.51
C ASP A 137 4.72 -1.46 12.77
N GLY A 138 3.90 -0.58 12.20
CA GLY A 138 2.43 -0.57 12.18
C GLY A 138 1.78 -1.37 11.03
N ALA A 139 2.49 -1.62 9.93
CA ALA A 139 2.00 -2.18 8.68
C ALA A 139 1.58 -3.62 8.93
N GLY A 140 0.26 -3.83 8.99
CA GLY A 140 -0.35 -5.11 9.33
C GLY A 140 -0.60 -5.35 10.82
N LYS A 141 -0.51 -4.34 11.72
CA LYS A 141 -0.83 -4.51 13.16
C LYS A 141 -2.26 -5.01 13.34
N ASN A 142 -3.12 -4.56 12.42
CA ASN A 142 -4.52 -4.98 12.33
C ASN A 142 -4.75 -5.98 11.19
N SER A 143 -3.73 -6.39 10.43
CA SER A 143 -3.93 -7.39 9.38
C SER A 143 -4.41 -8.71 10.01
N LEU A 144 -5.40 -9.33 9.37
CA LEU A 144 -5.89 -10.67 9.72
C LEU A 144 -4.76 -11.66 10.03
N ARG A 145 -3.66 -11.56 9.27
CA ARG A 145 -2.47 -12.40 9.43
C ARG A 145 -1.77 -12.16 10.77
N ARG A 146 -1.67 -10.92 11.26
CA ARG A 146 -1.01 -10.60 12.54
C ARG A 146 -1.88 -10.92 13.75
N THR A 147 -3.19 -10.69 13.69
CA THR A 147 -4.12 -11.05 14.78
C THR A 147 -4.18 -12.55 15.03
N ALA A 148 -4.09 -13.36 13.96
CA ALA A 148 -3.95 -14.81 14.08
C ALA A 148 -2.59 -15.23 14.70
N ILE A 149 -1.52 -14.45 14.45
CA ILE A 149 -0.17 -14.71 14.99
C ILE A 149 -0.07 -14.35 16.49
N THR A 150 -0.71 -13.26 16.96
CA THR A 150 -0.69 -12.85 18.38
C THR A 150 -1.42 -13.82 19.31
N ALA A 151 -2.34 -14.65 18.80
CA ALA A 151 -3.00 -15.69 19.57
C ALA A 151 -2.07 -16.87 19.97
N CYS A 152 -0.86 -16.96 19.39
CA CYS A 152 0.07 -18.08 19.62
C CYS A 152 1.07 -17.88 20.78
N GLY A 153 1.08 -16.74 21.48
CA GLY A 153 1.74 -16.62 22.79
C GLY A 153 3.28 -16.74 22.85
N CYS A 154 4.02 -16.62 21.74
CA CYS A 154 5.48 -16.67 21.75
C CYS A 154 6.10 -15.27 21.86
N ALA A 155 6.96 -15.05 22.87
CA ALA A 155 7.50 -13.75 23.24
C ALA A 155 8.75 -13.28 22.46
N SER A 156 9.19 -14.00 21.41
CA SER A 156 10.43 -13.68 20.68
C SER A 156 10.39 -14.06 19.20
N ASN A 157 10.90 -13.14 18.36
CA ASN A 157 10.89 -13.21 16.90
C ASN A 157 12.09 -14.04 16.37
N CYS A 158 11.86 -15.13 15.63
CA CYS A 158 12.95 -15.94 15.04
C CYS A 158 13.00 -15.75 13.52
N GLY A 159 14.02 -15.04 13.03
CA GLY A 159 14.11 -14.53 11.65
C GLY A 159 14.56 -15.53 10.58
N LEU A 160 14.52 -16.85 10.82
CA LEU A 160 15.07 -17.82 9.86
C LEU A 160 14.00 -18.55 9.02
N HIS A 161 12.76 -18.64 9.50
CA HIS A 161 11.64 -19.21 8.75
C HIS A 161 10.38 -18.39 9.06
N GLY A 162 9.77 -17.70 8.08
CA GLY A 162 8.49 -17.03 8.30
C GLY A 162 7.41 -18.06 8.61
N HIS A 163 6.87 -18.07 9.84
CA HIS A 163 6.03 -19.18 10.27
C HIS A 163 4.56 -19.05 9.86
N ASP A 164 4.11 -19.94 8.96
CA ASP A 164 2.71 -20.31 8.75
C ASP A 164 2.44 -21.71 9.34
N HIS A 165 2.66 -21.86 10.65
CA HIS A 165 2.37 -23.12 11.34
C HIS A 165 0.87 -23.39 11.47
N ALA A 166 0.05 -22.33 11.53
CA ALA A 166 -1.40 -22.46 11.59
C ALA A 166 -1.95 -23.09 10.30
N GLY A 167 -1.42 -22.72 9.12
CA GLY A 167 -1.73 -23.38 7.86
C GLY A 167 -1.37 -24.87 7.88
N ALA A 168 -0.17 -25.21 8.36
CA ALA A 168 0.29 -26.60 8.42
C ALA A 168 -0.46 -27.49 9.44
N TRP A 169 -0.92 -26.93 10.57
CA TRP A 169 -1.65 -27.68 11.61
C TRP A 169 -3.14 -27.81 11.33
N THR A 170 -3.74 -26.88 10.60
CA THR A 170 -5.18 -26.91 10.28
C THR A 170 -5.47 -27.52 8.90
N SER A 171 -4.45 -27.77 8.08
CA SER A 171 -4.61 -28.43 6.78
C SER A 171 -4.97 -29.90 6.95
N LYS A 172 -6.24 -30.27 6.73
CA LYS A 172 -6.65 -31.66 6.51
C LYS A 172 -6.24 -32.09 5.10
N LEU A 173 -4.96 -32.36 4.89
CA LEU A 173 -4.46 -32.92 3.63
C LEU A 173 -4.65 -34.45 3.65
N PRO A 174 -5.19 -35.07 2.58
CA PRO A 174 -5.49 -36.49 2.53
C PRO A 174 -4.21 -37.30 2.23
N ILE A 175 -3.23 -37.23 3.13
CA ILE A 175 -1.90 -37.87 3.00
C ILE A 175 -1.94 -39.41 2.96
N ALA A 176 -3.11 -40.02 3.20
CA ALA A 176 -3.30 -41.47 3.16
C ALA A 176 -3.83 -41.99 1.80
N ASP A 177 -4.32 -41.12 0.91
CA ASP A 177 -4.82 -41.52 -0.41
C ASP A 177 -3.76 -41.30 -1.50
N LEU A 178 -3.00 -42.35 -1.78
CA LEU A 178 -1.94 -42.36 -2.80
C LEU A 178 -2.47 -42.54 -4.24
N LYS A 179 -3.79 -42.70 -4.45
CA LYS A 179 -4.40 -42.98 -5.76
C LYS A 179 -5.43 -41.93 -6.20
N GLY A 180 -5.72 -40.93 -5.39
CA GLY A 180 -6.62 -39.83 -5.74
C GLY A 180 -6.12 -39.02 -6.94
N PHE A 181 -7.01 -38.75 -7.89
CA PHE A 181 -6.75 -38.11 -9.19
C PHE A 181 -6.04 -36.73 -9.12
N PHE A 182 -5.98 -36.06 -7.95
CA PHE A 182 -5.26 -34.80 -7.74
C PHE A 182 -4.14 -34.82 -6.68
N GLY A 183 -3.95 -35.91 -5.94
CA GLY A 183 -2.95 -36.03 -4.86
C GLY A 183 -3.08 -35.01 -3.72
N ALA A 184 -2.34 -35.22 -2.62
CA ALA A 184 -2.40 -34.38 -1.42
C ALA A 184 -1.82 -32.96 -1.59
N LEU A 185 -1.24 -32.62 -2.75
CA LEU A 185 -0.60 -31.33 -3.00
C LEU A 185 -1.06 -30.61 -4.28
N GLY A 186 -2.01 -31.18 -5.04
CA GLY A 186 -2.57 -30.54 -6.24
C GLY A 186 -1.58 -30.48 -7.41
N CYS A 187 -2.02 -31.01 -8.55
CA CYS A 187 -1.32 -31.06 -9.85
C CYS A 187 -0.19 -32.10 -9.96
N SER A 188 -0.55 -33.39 -10.06
CA SER A 188 0.26 -34.37 -10.79
C SER A 188 -0.02 -34.25 -12.30
N CYS A 189 0.50 -33.21 -12.94
CA CYS A 189 0.57 -33.14 -14.39
C CYS A 189 2.05 -33.03 -14.78
N TRP A 190 2.54 -34.06 -15.48
CA TRP A 190 3.88 -34.28 -16.01
C TRP A 190 4.87 -35.05 -15.12
N ALA A 191 4.67 -36.37 -15.05
CA ALA A 191 5.76 -37.34 -14.96
C ALA A 191 5.27 -38.71 -15.47
N VAL A 192 5.37 -38.90 -16.79
CA VAL A 192 5.91 -40.15 -17.36
C VAL A 192 7.20 -39.75 -18.06
#